data_AF-A0AAD2CSZ7-F1
#
_entry.id   AF-A0AAD2CSZ7-F1
#
_cell.length_a   1.000
_cell.length_b   1.000
_cell.length_c   1.000
_cell.angle_alpha   90.00
_cell.angle_beta   90.00
_cell.angle_gamma   90.00
#
_symmetry.space_group_name_H-M   'P 1'
#
loop_
_entity.id
_entity.type
_entity.pdbx_description
1 polymer ?
#
loop_
_entity_poly.entity_id
_entity_poly.type
_entity_poly.pdbx_seq_one_letter_code
_entity_poly.pdbx_strand_id
1 'polypeptide(L)'
;MSAKFDPEYPGTAVERMMNARSRVKELTTEDLNGDWDNVRRRILWAGGLKDLPDAIPGQGYTGHSFNDFNHVDLTCMADETSDNENDGSVKGIAIGNRLGNGIRVASLPELGPGGSWSTCILGCNRDPPQDVAHVQFRSRIAFKLVWVPNALFDTFVLVDDDGEELARGKPTGSLPMLRERQNNYAVVKGSKYSKVVDAIAKASS
;
A
#
# COMPACT_ATOMS: atom_id res chain seq x y z
N MET A 1 23.33 -8.27 6.21
CA MET A 1 22.91 -9.06 5.03
C MET A 1 21.41 -8.92 4.92
N SER A 2 20.90 -8.25 3.87
CA SER A 2 19.45 -8.22 3.63
C SER A 2 19.03 -9.65 3.28
N ALA A 3 18.15 -10.24 4.07
CA ALA A 3 17.64 -11.57 3.77
C ALA A 3 16.90 -11.49 2.43
N LYS A 4 17.35 -12.23 1.41
CA LYS A 4 16.66 -12.31 0.11
C LYS A 4 15.34 -13.08 0.19
N PHE A 5 14.97 -13.55 1.38
CA PHE A 5 13.88 -14.46 1.64
C PHE A 5 13.31 -14.21 3.04
N ASP A 6 12.00 -14.17 3.16
CA ASP A 6 11.27 -14.09 4.43
C ASP A 6 10.59 -15.47 4.67
N PRO A 7 11.00 -16.25 5.69
CA PRO A 7 10.42 -17.56 5.93
C PRO A 7 8.97 -17.51 6.44
N GLU A 8 8.55 -16.42 7.08
CA GLU A 8 7.19 -16.23 7.56
C GLU A 8 6.26 -15.85 6.39
N TYR A 9 6.77 -15.00 5.50
CA TYR A 9 6.10 -14.51 4.31
C TYR A 9 6.88 -14.85 3.03
N PRO A 10 6.87 -16.13 2.60
CA PRO A 10 7.71 -16.60 1.49
C PRO A 10 7.33 -15.99 0.14
N GLY A 11 6.16 -15.37 0.02
CA GLY A 11 5.78 -14.63 -1.18
C GLY A 11 6.34 -13.22 -1.25
N THR A 12 7.06 -12.75 -0.23
CA THR A 12 7.69 -11.42 -0.27
C THR A 12 8.87 -11.37 -1.22
N ALA A 13 8.79 -10.46 -2.20
CA ALA A 13 9.97 -10.04 -2.96
C ALA A 13 10.81 -9.07 -2.10
N VAL A 14 11.63 -9.62 -1.18
CA VAL A 14 12.27 -8.83 -0.11
C VAL A 14 13.17 -7.71 -0.66
N GLU A 15 13.94 -7.98 -1.70
CA GLU A 15 14.78 -6.96 -2.35
C GLU A 15 13.93 -5.78 -2.87
N ARG A 16 12.85 -6.09 -3.61
CA ARG A 16 11.90 -5.10 -4.13
C ARG A 16 11.21 -4.31 -3.02
N MET A 17 10.79 -4.99 -1.94
CA MET A 17 10.18 -4.37 -0.77
C MET A 17 11.14 -3.36 -0.10
N MET A 18 12.40 -3.75 0.10
CA MET A 18 13.40 -2.89 0.72
C MET A 18 13.75 -1.69 -0.16
N ASN A 19 13.85 -1.89 -1.48
CA ASN A 19 14.06 -0.80 -2.43
C ASN A 19 12.88 0.18 -2.43
N ALA A 20 11.64 -0.32 -2.36
CA ALA A 20 10.46 0.53 -2.24
C ALA A 20 10.47 1.35 -0.94
N ARG A 21 10.79 0.73 0.20
CA ARG A 21 10.96 1.43 1.48
C ARG A 21 12.08 2.48 1.42
N SER A 22 13.18 2.21 0.73
CA SER A 22 14.25 3.19 0.50
C SER A 22 13.73 4.40 -0.27
N ARG A 23 13.04 4.18 -1.39
CA ARG A 23 12.45 5.28 -2.18
C ARG A 23 11.46 6.11 -1.38
N VAL A 24 10.62 5.49 -0.54
CA VAL A 24 9.70 6.24 0.32
C VAL A 24 10.46 7.17 1.26
N LYS A 25 11.57 6.71 1.86
CA LYS A 25 12.40 7.53 2.74
C LYS A 25 13.15 8.65 2.01
N GLU A 26 13.31 8.53 0.70
CA GLU A 26 13.91 9.57 -0.16
C GLU A 26 12.91 10.63 -0.63
N LEU A 27 11.60 10.41 -0.45
CA LEU A 27 10.58 11.40 -0.81
C LEU A 27 10.73 12.65 0.06
N THR A 28 10.80 13.81 -0.58
CA THR A 28 10.98 15.09 0.13
C THR A 28 9.66 15.63 0.67
N THR A 29 9.74 16.70 1.46
CA THR A 29 8.55 17.46 1.88
C THR A 29 7.74 17.93 0.67
N GLU A 30 8.38 18.41 -0.38
CA GLU A 30 7.73 18.87 -1.61
C GLU A 30 7.00 17.73 -2.32
N ASP A 31 7.58 16.53 -2.33
CA ASP A 31 6.97 15.33 -2.92
C ASP A 31 5.67 14.91 -2.23
N LEU A 32 5.50 15.24 -0.94
CA LEU A 32 4.42 14.74 -0.09
C LEU A 32 3.36 15.79 0.30
N ASN A 33 3.60 17.07 0.02
CA ASN A 33 2.74 18.19 0.45
C ASN A 33 2.17 19.02 -0.72
N GLY A 34 2.26 18.52 -1.96
CA GLY A 34 1.69 19.14 -3.15
C GLY A 34 0.22 18.80 -3.41
N ASP A 35 -0.19 19.01 -4.66
CA ASP A 35 -1.48 18.50 -5.16
C ASP A 35 -1.52 16.97 -5.13
N TRP A 36 -2.65 16.41 -4.68
CA TRP A 36 -2.81 14.99 -4.43
C TRP A 36 -2.46 14.09 -5.61
N ASP A 37 -2.81 14.47 -6.84
CA ASP A 37 -2.55 13.61 -8.00
C ASP A 37 -1.04 13.48 -8.26
N ASN A 38 -0.28 14.53 -7.98
CA ASN A 38 1.18 14.50 -8.04
C ASN A 38 1.77 13.71 -6.87
N VAL A 39 1.28 13.92 -5.65
CA VAL A 39 1.74 13.18 -4.46
C VAL A 39 1.50 11.68 -4.64
N ARG A 40 0.30 11.28 -5.09
CA ARG A 40 -0.03 9.89 -5.40
C ARG A 40 0.90 9.30 -6.46
N ARG A 41 1.22 10.05 -7.53
CA ARG A 41 2.19 9.62 -8.55
C ARG A 41 3.58 9.35 -7.95
N ARG A 42 4.03 10.17 -6.99
CA ARG A 42 5.30 9.97 -6.28
C ARG A 42 5.25 8.74 -5.37
N ILE A 43 4.14 8.49 -4.69
CA ILE A 43 3.92 7.29 -3.87
C ILE A 43 3.93 6.02 -4.73
N LEU A 44 3.25 6.03 -5.88
CA LEU A 44 3.27 4.92 -6.84
C LEU A 44 4.68 4.62 -7.34
N TRP A 45 5.42 5.66 -7.76
CA TRP A 45 6.80 5.51 -8.22
C TRP A 45 7.71 4.94 -7.12
N ALA A 46 7.57 5.43 -5.89
CA ALA A 46 8.32 4.92 -4.74
C ALA A 46 8.02 3.44 -4.51
N GLY A 47 6.77 3.04 -4.75
CA GLY A 47 6.33 1.66 -4.66
C GLY A 47 6.66 0.74 -5.84
N GLY A 48 7.22 1.27 -6.92
CA GLY A 48 7.46 0.51 -8.14
C GLY A 48 6.23 0.24 -8.98
N LEU A 49 5.25 1.14 -8.93
CA LEU A 49 4.06 1.10 -9.76
C LEU A 49 4.09 2.24 -10.78
N LYS A 50 3.68 1.94 -12.01
CA LYS A 50 3.32 2.91 -13.04
C LYS A 50 1.99 3.56 -12.68
N ASP A 51 1.86 4.83 -13.03
CA ASP A 51 0.55 5.49 -12.99
C ASP A 51 -0.20 5.23 -14.30
N LEU A 52 -1.20 4.36 -14.21
CA LEU A 52 -2.03 3.90 -15.32
C LEU A 52 -3.51 4.13 -14.95
N PRO A 53 -3.95 5.40 -14.79
CA PRO A 53 -5.28 5.73 -14.30
C PRO A 53 -6.38 5.44 -15.33
N ASP A 54 -6.03 5.26 -16.61
CA ASP A 54 -6.99 5.01 -17.70
C ASP A 54 -6.91 3.56 -18.24
N ALA A 55 -6.09 2.70 -17.64
CA ALA A 55 -5.98 1.32 -18.07
C ALA A 55 -7.26 0.52 -17.73
N ILE A 56 -7.54 -0.50 -18.54
CA ILE A 56 -8.70 -1.37 -18.33
C ILE A 56 -8.46 -2.22 -17.07
N PRO A 57 -9.50 -2.47 -16.23
CA PRO A 57 -9.39 -3.41 -15.13
C PRO A 57 -8.81 -4.77 -15.58
N GLY A 58 -7.81 -5.27 -14.84
CA GLY A 58 -7.05 -6.48 -15.20
C GLY A 58 -5.87 -6.25 -16.17
N GLN A 59 -5.70 -5.05 -16.72
CA GLN A 59 -4.58 -4.65 -17.58
C GLN A 59 -3.65 -3.63 -16.90
N GLY A 60 -3.53 -3.69 -15.57
CA GLY A 60 -2.64 -2.83 -14.80
C GLY A 60 -3.25 -1.48 -14.41
N TYR A 61 -4.59 -1.38 -14.35
CA TYR A 61 -5.28 -0.21 -13.80
C TYR A 61 -4.80 0.10 -12.38
N THR A 62 -4.13 1.24 -12.19
CA THR A 62 -3.68 1.71 -10.87
C THR A 62 -4.46 2.92 -10.38
N GLY A 63 -5.50 3.37 -11.09
CA GLY A 63 -6.27 4.59 -10.76
C GLY A 63 -6.86 4.60 -9.35
N HIS A 64 -7.23 3.44 -8.82
CA HIS A 64 -7.74 3.28 -7.45
C HIS A 64 -6.65 3.19 -6.35
N SER A 65 -5.40 2.90 -6.72
CA SER A 65 -4.30 2.76 -5.76
C SER A 65 -4.15 4.05 -4.95
N PHE A 66 -4.27 3.94 -3.63
CA PHE A 66 -4.23 5.05 -2.68
C PHE A 66 -5.35 6.09 -2.82
N ASN A 67 -6.29 5.91 -3.76
CA ASN A 67 -7.39 6.85 -4.05
C ASN A 67 -8.72 6.46 -3.40
N ASP A 68 -8.80 5.26 -2.82
CA ASP A 68 -9.94 4.80 -2.04
C ASP A 68 -9.48 4.30 -0.66
N PHE A 69 -10.44 3.94 0.19
CA PHE A 69 -10.12 3.50 1.54
C PHE A 69 -9.38 2.15 1.59
N ASN A 70 -9.48 1.35 0.52
CA ASN A 70 -9.25 -0.09 0.54
C ASN A 70 -7.91 -0.48 -0.10
N HIS A 71 -7.57 0.06 -1.28
CA HIS A 71 -6.40 -0.31 -2.07
C HIS A 71 -5.17 0.54 -1.69
N VAL A 72 -4.75 0.40 -0.43
CA VAL A 72 -3.74 1.26 0.20
C VAL A 72 -2.49 0.50 0.66
N ASP A 73 -2.46 -0.82 0.45
CA ASP A 73 -1.36 -1.68 0.86
C ASP A 73 -0.43 -1.91 -0.32
N LEU A 74 0.72 -1.26 -0.33
CA LEU A 74 1.72 -1.57 -1.34
C LEU A 74 2.39 -2.89 -0.99
N THR A 75 2.08 -3.91 -1.77
CA THR A 75 2.64 -5.26 -1.63
C THR A 75 3.72 -5.47 -2.69
N CYS A 76 4.85 -6.03 -2.29
CA CYS A 76 5.91 -6.47 -3.21
C CYS A 76 5.97 -8.00 -3.16
N MET A 77 5.60 -8.66 -4.24
CA MET A 77 5.42 -10.11 -4.27
C MET A 77 6.36 -10.78 -5.26
N ALA A 78 6.81 -11.98 -4.93
CA ALA A 78 7.65 -12.80 -5.79
C ALA A 78 6.89 -13.17 -7.07
N ASP A 79 7.61 -13.39 -8.17
CA ASP A 79 7.01 -13.70 -9.48
C ASP A 79 6.10 -14.93 -9.43
N GLU A 80 6.54 -15.97 -8.71
CA GLU A 80 5.79 -17.22 -8.51
C GLU A 80 4.46 -17.03 -7.78
N THR A 81 4.37 -16.01 -6.92
CA THR A 81 3.15 -15.68 -6.16
C THR A 81 2.29 -14.62 -6.82
N SER A 82 2.81 -13.92 -7.84
CA SER A 82 2.08 -12.85 -8.54
C SER A 82 0.90 -13.39 -9.35
N ASP A 83 0.92 -14.67 -9.71
CA ASP A 83 -0.19 -15.36 -10.38
C ASP A 83 -1.15 -16.08 -9.40
N ASN A 84 -0.96 -15.95 -8.07
CA ASN A 84 -1.84 -16.60 -7.10
C ASN A 84 -3.29 -16.16 -7.30
N GLU A 85 -4.16 -17.13 -7.58
CA GLU A 85 -5.60 -16.92 -7.65
C GLU A 85 -6.18 -16.82 -6.22
N ASN A 86 -7.13 -15.94 -6.00
CA ASN A 86 -7.93 -15.98 -4.77
C ASN A 86 -8.79 -17.27 -4.82
N ASP A 87 -8.59 -18.18 -3.89
CA ASP A 87 -9.33 -19.44 -3.75
C ASP A 87 -10.62 -19.29 -2.91
N GLY A 88 -10.92 -18.06 -2.46
CA GLY A 88 -12.02 -17.74 -1.55
C GLY A 88 -11.57 -17.51 -0.10
N SER A 89 -10.28 -17.68 0.20
CA SER A 89 -9.68 -17.32 1.50
C SER A 89 -9.81 -15.83 1.82
N VAL A 90 -9.79 -14.95 0.81
CA VAL A 90 -10.04 -13.52 0.99
C VAL A 90 -11.52 -13.21 0.76
N LYS A 91 -12.23 -12.89 1.84
CA LYS A 91 -13.63 -12.47 1.78
C LYS A 91 -13.76 -11.11 1.08
N GLY A 92 -14.60 -11.05 0.05
CA GLY A 92 -14.91 -9.80 -0.69
C GLY A 92 -14.17 -9.64 -2.02
N ILE A 93 -13.29 -10.58 -2.40
CA ILE A 93 -12.66 -10.63 -3.73
C ILE A 93 -13.21 -11.81 -4.52
N ALA A 94 -13.37 -11.64 -5.83
CA ALA A 94 -13.79 -12.72 -6.71
C ALA A 94 -12.81 -13.91 -6.66
N ILE A 95 -13.35 -15.13 -6.54
CA ILE A 95 -12.58 -16.37 -6.66
C ILE A 95 -12.03 -16.46 -8.09
N GLY A 96 -10.76 -16.84 -8.25
CA GLY A 96 -10.12 -16.95 -9.57
C GLY A 96 -9.60 -15.64 -10.18
N ASN A 97 -9.49 -14.56 -9.39
CA ASN A 97 -8.96 -13.28 -9.88
C ASN A 97 -7.47 -13.41 -10.27
N ARG A 98 -7.16 -13.24 -11.57
CA ARG A 98 -5.80 -13.37 -12.14
C ARG A 98 -5.13 -11.99 -12.24
N LEU A 99 -4.62 -11.50 -11.12
CA LEU A 99 -3.96 -10.19 -11.07
C LEU A 99 -2.57 -10.17 -11.74
N GLY A 100 -1.95 -11.35 -11.96
CA GLY A 100 -0.56 -11.45 -12.40
C GLY A 100 -0.20 -10.68 -13.67
N ASN A 101 -1.07 -10.62 -14.69
CA ASN A 101 -0.79 -9.79 -15.86
C ASN A 101 -0.84 -8.29 -15.53
N GLY A 102 -1.83 -7.86 -14.76
CA GLY A 102 -1.93 -6.47 -14.32
C GLY A 102 -0.74 -6.02 -13.47
N ILE A 103 -0.29 -6.89 -12.56
CA ILE A 103 0.89 -6.68 -11.72
C ILE A 103 2.13 -6.50 -12.60
N ARG A 104 2.38 -7.40 -13.55
CA ARG A 104 3.53 -7.30 -14.46
C ARG A 104 3.51 -6.02 -15.30
N VAL A 105 2.34 -5.68 -15.85
CA VAL A 105 2.18 -4.48 -16.69
C VAL A 105 2.44 -3.21 -15.89
N ALA A 106 1.88 -3.12 -14.67
CA ALA A 106 2.00 -1.93 -13.83
C ALA A 106 3.33 -1.84 -13.07
N SER A 107 4.08 -2.93 -12.91
CA SER A 107 5.33 -2.92 -12.15
C SER A 107 6.45 -2.19 -12.90
N LEU A 108 7.25 -1.43 -12.15
CA LEU A 108 8.52 -0.86 -12.61
C LEU A 108 9.64 -1.89 -12.36
N PRO A 109 10.40 -2.28 -13.40
CA PRO A 109 11.41 -3.36 -13.29
C PRO A 109 12.66 -2.94 -12.48
N GLU A 110 12.96 -1.64 -12.45
CA GLU A 110 14.10 -1.04 -11.75
C GLU A 110 14.14 -1.26 -10.24
N LEU A 111 13.05 -1.73 -9.64
CA LEU A 111 12.98 -2.02 -8.20
C LEU A 111 13.42 -3.43 -7.82
N GLY A 112 13.76 -4.26 -8.81
CA GLY A 112 14.24 -5.63 -8.62
C GLY A 112 13.22 -6.67 -9.07
N PRO A 113 13.49 -7.97 -8.81
CA PRO A 113 12.61 -9.06 -9.24
C PRO A 113 11.22 -9.02 -8.58
N GLY A 114 10.26 -9.77 -9.12
CA GLY A 114 8.88 -9.78 -8.65
C GLY A 114 8.04 -8.60 -9.14
N GLY A 115 6.86 -8.44 -8.55
CA GLY A 115 5.88 -7.41 -8.87
C GLY A 115 5.52 -6.52 -7.69
N SER A 116 5.00 -5.33 -7.99
CA SER A 116 4.37 -4.41 -7.02
C SER A 116 2.88 -4.30 -7.33
N TRP A 117 2.05 -4.16 -6.29
CA TRP A 117 0.60 -3.96 -6.42
C TRP A 117 0.00 -3.30 -5.18
N SER A 118 -1.07 -2.52 -5.35
CA SER A 118 -1.89 -2.02 -4.25
C SER A 118 -2.99 -3.03 -3.90
N THR A 119 -2.87 -3.65 -2.74
CA THR A 119 -3.79 -4.68 -2.28
C THR A 119 -4.81 -4.12 -1.28
N CYS A 120 -5.88 -4.88 -1.04
CA CYS A 120 -6.95 -4.47 -0.15
C CYS A 120 -6.52 -4.58 1.32
N ILE A 121 -6.82 -3.55 2.12
CA ILE A 121 -6.50 -3.42 3.54
C ILE A 121 -7.42 -4.21 4.48
N LEU A 122 -8.57 -4.68 4.00
CA LEU A 122 -9.57 -5.33 4.83
C LEU A 122 -9.01 -6.56 5.56
N GLY A 123 -9.06 -6.55 6.89
CA GLY A 123 -8.51 -7.62 7.74
C GLY A 123 -7.13 -7.32 8.32
N CYS A 124 -6.49 -6.20 7.94
CA CYS A 124 -5.17 -5.83 8.45
C CYS A 124 -5.14 -5.53 9.96
N ASN A 125 -6.29 -5.32 10.59
CA ASN A 125 -6.41 -5.00 12.01
C ASN A 125 -6.41 -6.21 12.94
N ARG A 126 -6.28 -7.42 12.38
CA ARG A 126 -6.11 -8.66 13.12
C ARG A 126 -4.63 -8.95 13.37
N ASP A 127 -4.37 -9.88 14.29
CA ASP A 127 -3.02 -10.34 14.61
C ASP A 127 -2.94 -11.88 14.51
N PRO A 128 -2.22 -12.44 13.53
CA PRO A 128 -1.54 -11.74 12.42
C PRO A 128 -2.53 -11.09 11.44
N PRO A 129 -2.11 -10.09 10.64
CA PRO A 129 -2.96 -9.47 9.62
C PRO A 129 -3.62 -10.50 8.69
N GLN A 130 -4.88 -10.24 8.33
CA GLN A 130 -5.69 -11.12 7.46
C GLN A 130 -6.11 -10.42 6.17
N ASP A 131 -5.34 -9.43 5.74
CA ASP A 131 -5.54 -8.72 4.48
C ASP A 131 -4.98 -9.51 3.28
N VAL A 132 -5.19 -8.96 2.08
CA VAL A 132 -4.81 -9.63 0.82
C VAL A 132 -3.32 -9.89 0.74
N ALA A 133 -2.48 -8.95 1.18
CA ALA A 133 -1.04 -9.08 1.11
C ALA A 133 -0.57 -10.31 1.91
N HIS A 134 -1.03 -10.41 3.15
CA HIS A 134 -0.59 -11.43 4.09
C HIS A 134 -1.21 -12.81 3.81
N VAL A 135 -2.46 -12.86 3.34
CA VAL A 135 -3.18 -14.12 3.12
C VAL A 135 -2.95 -14.68 1.72
N GLN A 136 -3.31 -13.92 0.68
CA GLN A 136 -3.28 -14.41 -0.71
C GLN A 136 -1.86 -14.47 -1.25
N PHE A 137 -1.09 -13.41 -1.04
CA PHE A 137 0.28 -13.33 -1.55
C PHE A 137 1.32 -13.87 -0.57
N ARG A 138 0.93 -14.15 0.69
CA ARG A 138 1.86 -14.53 1.75
C ARG A 138 3.06 -13.58 1.78
N SER A 139 2.78 -12.28 1.67
CA SER A 139 3.78 -11.24 1.54
C SER A 139 3.56 -10.14 2.58
N ARG A 140 4.64 -9.66 3.19
CA ARG A 140 4.66 -8.38 3.88
C ARG A 140 4.40 -7.23 2.92
N ILE A 141 3.80 -6.17 3.45
CA ILE A 141 3.69 -4.91 2.72
C ILE A 141 5.03 -4.15 2.75
N ALA A 142 5.35 -3.48 1.65
CA ALA A 142 6.40 -2.48 1.63
C ALA A 142 5.98 -1.27 2.47
N PHE A 143 4.75 -0.79 2.26
CA PHE A 143 4.11 0.21 3.09
C PHE A 143 2.60 0.22 2.91
N LYS A 144 1.89 0.88 3.83
CA LYS A 144 0.46 1.15 3.80
C LYS A 144 0.22 2.64 4.00
N LEU A 145 -0.71 3.21 3.23
CA LEU A 145 -1.15 4.58 3.44
C LEU A 145 -2.29 4.62 4.47
N VAL A 146 -2.08 5.40 5.53
CA VAL A 146 -3.09 5.65 6.56
C VAL A 146 -3.34 7.15 6.72
N TRP A 147 -4.61 7.56 6.64
CA TRP A 147 -5.02 8.93 6.91
C TRP A 147 -5.10 9.20 8.42
N VAL A 148 -4.59 10.35 8.84
CA VAL A 148 -4.57 10.80 10.24
C VAL A 148 -5.97 11.30 10.63
N PRO A 149 -6.55 10.83 11.75
CA PRO A 149 -7.87 11.27 12.22
C PRO A 149 -7.84 12.63 12.91
N ASN A 150 -7.23 13.63 12.26
CA ASN A 150 -7.33 15.02 12.66
C ASN A 150 -8.70 15.60 12.20
N ALA A 151 -8.98 16.87 12.50
CA ALA A 151 -10.28 17.49 12.17
C ALA A 151 -10.65 17.42 10.68
N LEU A 152 -9.67 17.38 9.78
CA LEU A 152 -9.85 17.46 8.32
C LEU A 152 -9.49 16.17 7.57
N PHE A 153 -8.92 15.18 8.26
CA PHE A 153 -8.30 13.98 7.70
C PHE A 153 -7.27 14.28 6.60
N ASP A 154 -6.62 15.44 6.64
CA ASP A 154 -5.83 16.01 5.53
C ASP A 154 -4.33 15.65 5.57
N THR A 155 -3.93 14.82 6.54
CA THR A 155 -2.56 14.35 6.72
C THR A 155 -2.56 12.83 6.55
N PHE A 156 -1.58 12.27 5.84
CA PHE A 156 -1.39 10.83 5.72
C PHE A 156 -0.01 10.42 6.24
N VAL A 157 0.11 9.15 6.60
CA VAL A 157 1.35 8.49 6.99
C VAL A 157 1.50 7.24 6.14
N LEU A 158 2.71 7.02 5.61
CA LEU A 158 3.13 5.75 5.05
C LEU A 158 3.80 4.97 6.17
N VAL A 159 3.17 3.86 6.59
CA VAL A 159 3.72 2.96 7.61
C VAL A 159 4.20 1.68 6.98
N ASP A 160 5.26 1.09 7.51
CA ASP A 160 5.72 -0.22 7.06
C ASP A 160 4.88 -1.37 7.65
N ASP A 161 5.31 -2.61 7.38
CA ASP A 161 4.57 -3.77 7.85
C ASP A 161 4.57 -3.91 9.39
N ASP A 162 5.55 -3.37 10.10
CA ASP A 162 5.60 -3.39 11.56
C ASP A 162 4.77 -2.25 12.19
N GLY A 163 4.27 -1.33 11.34
CA GLY A 163 3.51 -0.14 11.75
C GLY A 163 4.40 1.06 12.03
N GLU A 164 5.69 1.02 11.64
CA GLU A 164 6.64 2.11 11.83
C GLU A 164 6.51 3.15 10.72
N GLU A 165 6.70 4.43 11.08
CA GLU A 165 6.64 5.54 10.12
C GLU A 165 7.78 5.47 9.11
N LEU A 166 7.45 5.51 7.81
CA LEU A 166 8.42 5.68 6.74
C LEU A 166 8.44 7.12 6.22
N ALA A 167 7.27 7.72 6.05
CA ALA A 167 7.09 9.09 5.56
C ALA A 167 5.69 9.61 5.92
N ARG A 168 5.50 10.93 5.84
CA ARG A 168 4.21 11.58 6.06
C ARG A 168 4.06 12.82 5.20
N GLY A 169 2.81 13.16 4.89
CA GLY A 169 2.48 14.33 4.08
C GLY A 169 1.14 14.94 4.43
N LYS A 170 0.98 16.23 4.11
CA LYS A 170 -0.26 17.00 4.22
C LYS A 170 -0.63 17.58 2.84
N PRO A 171 -1.09 16.74 1.91
CA PRO A 171 -1.37 17.13 0.54
C PRO A 171 -2.59 18.06 0.45
N THR A 172 -2.74 18.69 -0.71
CA THR A 172 -3.88 19.57 -1.04
C THR A 172 -4.53 19.13 -2.36
N GLY A 173 -5.55 19.88 -2.82
CA GLY A 173 -6.20 19.63 -4.10
C GLY A 173 -7.23 18.50 -4.04
N SER A 174 -7.20 17.61 -5.04
CA SER A 174 -8.18 16.55 -5.27
C SER A 174 -8.00 15.34 -4.33
N LEU A 175 -8.01 15.57 -3.02
CA LEU A 175 -7.92 14.50 -2.02
C LEU A 175 -9.05 13.46 -2.20
N PRO A 176 -8.82 12.19 -1.81
CA PRO A 176 -9.91 11.23 -1.69
C PRO A 176 -11.04 11.81 -0.83
N MET A 177 -12.28 11.46 -1.16
CA MET A 177 -13.45 11.97 -0.43
C MET A 177 -13.27 11.74 1.08
N LEU A 178 -13.74 12.68 1.90
CA LEU A 178 -13.54 12.61 3.36
C LEU A 178 -13.96 11.25 3.93
N ARG A 179 -15.05 10.67 3.44
CA ARG A 179 -15.53 9.35 3.86
C ARG A 179 -14.53 8.22 3.58
N GLU A 180 -13.82 8.27 2.46
CA GLU A 180 -12.79 7.28 2.11
C GLU A 180 -11.61 7.36 3.10
N ARG A 181 -11.17 8.58 3.40
CA ARG A 181 -10.09 8.83 4.37
C ARG A 181 -10.48 8.40 5.79
N GLN A 182 -11.72 8.65 6.19
CA GLN A 182 -12.28 8.20 7.47
C GLN A 182 -12.38 6.67 7.54
N ASN A 183 -12.88 6.03 6.47
CA ASN A 183 -13.00 4.57 6.40
C ASN A 183 -11.62 3.89 6.43
N ASN A 184 -10.63 4.47 5.75
CA ASN A 184 -9.25 3.99 5.76
C ASN A 184 -8.70 3.91 7.20
N TYR A 185 -8.81 5.00 7.96
CA TYR A 185 -8.42 4.99 9.38
C TYR A 185 -9.27 4.02 10.21
N ALA A 186 -10.59 3.98 9.98
CA ALA A 186 -11.49 3.11 10.71
C ALA A 186 -11.12 1.63 10.59
N VAL A 187 -10.60 1.19 9.44
CA VAL A 187 -10.13 -0.20 9.25
C VAL A 187 -8.90 -0.49 10.11
N VAL A 188 -7.91 0.41 10.16
CA VAL A 188 -6.67 0.16 10.92
C VAL A 188 -6.78 0.41 12.42
N LYS A 189 -7.84 1.10 12.87
CA LYS A 189 -7.97 1.56 14.25
C LYS A 189 -7.77 0.44 15.26
N GLY A 190 -6.88 0.66 16.22
CA GLY A 190 -6.57 -0.31 17.29
C GLY A 190 -5.60 -1.41 16.88
N SER A 191 -5.04 -1.35 15.67
CA SER A 191 -4.00 -2.29 15.20
C SER A 191 -2.60 -1.69 15.31
N LYS A 192 -1.56 -2.47 14.97
CA LYS A 192 -0.18 -1.96 14.87
C LYS A 192 -0.05 -0.76 13.93
N TYR A 193 -0.82 -0.75 12.84
CA TYR A 193 -0.78 0.29 11.81
C TYR A 193 -1.40 1.63 12.25
N SER A 194 -2.16 1.69 13.36
CA SER A 194 -2.72 2.97 13.85
C SER A 194 -1.84 3.67 14.88
N LYS A 195 -0.82 3.01 15.46
CA LYS A 195 -0.08 3.53 16.63
C LYS A 195 0.55 4.91 16.38
N VAL A 196 1.34 5.04 15.32
CA VAL A 196 1.99 6.32 14.94
C VAL A 196 0.93 7.36 14.58
N VAL A 197 -0.08 6.95 13.82
CA VAL A 197 -1.17 7.81 13.34
C VAL A 197 -1.97 8.41 14.49
N ASP A 198 -2.26 7.61 15.51
CA ASP A 198 -2.93 8.03 16.75
C ASP A 198 -2.07 9.01 17.55
N ALA A 199 -0.75 8.82 17.58
CA ALA A 199 0.17 9.75 18.24
C ALA A 199 0.21 11.11 17.55
N ILE A 200 0.26 11.13 16.21
CA ILE A 200 0.22 12.37 15.41
C ILE A 200 -1.11 13.10 15.59
N ALA A 201 -2.23 12.37 15.57
CA ALA A 201 -3.55 12.95 15.77
C ALA A 201 -3.68 13.66 17.12
N LYS A 202 -3.17 13.04 18.21
CA LYS A 202 -3.15 13.63 19.56
C LYS A 202 -2.23 14.85 19.67
N ALA A 203 -1.16 14.91 18.88
CA ALA A 203 -0.27 16.07 18.86
C ALA A 203 -0.86 17.25 18.06
N SER A 204 -1.88 16.99 17.23
CA SER A 204 -2.51 17.98 16.34
C SER A 204 -3.85 18.49 16.87
N SER A 205 -4.33 17.94 17.99
CA SER A 205 -5.56 18.31 18.72
C SER A 205 -5.26 19.30 19.85
#